data_AF-A0A6H3NUD0-F1
#
_entry.id   AF-A0A6H3NUD0-F1
#
_cell.length_a   1.000
_cell.length_b   1.000
_cell.length_c   1.000
_cell.angle_alpha   90.00
_cell.angle_beta   90.00
_cell.angle_gamma   90.00
#
_symmetry.space_group_name_H-M   'P 1'
#
loop_
_entity.id
_entity.type
_entity.pdbx_description
1 polymer ?
#
loop_
_entity_poly.entity_id
_entity_poly.type
_entity_poly.pdbx_seq_one_letter_code
_entity_poly.pdbx_strand_id
1 'polypeptide(L)'
;MKQILKEFCPMLIVILTNCSVGKKEEACKYYLDRDYKFYCKALAFSVTTYKEDRNLGQVIGSNIVLVGCATYLKKKKECESEENQYLPGFYGMNLFFETSNFLDRIVKS
;
A
#
# COMPACT_ATOMS: atom_id res chain seq x y z
N MET A 1 -35.28 -1.28 14.65
CA MET A 1 -34.23 -0.49 15.34
C MET A 1 -32.99 -1.32 15.72
N LYS A 2 -33.10 -2.50 16.35
CA LYS A 2 -31.92 -3.29 16.78
C LYS A 2 -31.01 -3.79 15.63
N GLN A 3 -31.56 -4.11 14.45
CA GLN A 3 -30.76 -4.53 13.29
C GLN A 3 -29.99 -3.37 12.65
N ILE A 4 -30.60 -2.18 12.57
CA ILE A 4 -29.98 -0.98 11.98
C ILE A 4 -28.71 -0.63 12.77
N LEU A 5 -28.75 -0.68 14.11
CA LEU A 5 -27.59 -0.38 14.95
C LEU A 5 -26.43 -1.37 14.76
N LYS A 6 -26.72 -2.62 14.37
CA LYS A 6 -25.73 -3.70 14.24
C LYS A 6 -24.86 -3.55 12.99
N GLU A 7 -25.45 -3.04 11.92
CA GLU A 7 -24.78 -2.75 10.64
C GLU A 7 -24.14 -1.35 10.63
N PHE A 8 -24.76 -0.37 11.30
CA PHE A 8 -24.27 1.01 11.31
C PHE A 8 -23.02 1.20 12.17
N CYS A 9 -22.90 0.44 13.25
CA CYS A 9 -21.78 0.54 14.19
C CYS A 9 -20.41 0.18 13.57
N PRO A 10 -20.23 -0.95 12.85
CA PRO A 10 -18.96 -1.24 12.18
C PRO A 10 -18.63 -0.21 11.09
N MET A 11 -19.64 0.29 10.36
CA MET A 11 -19.44 1.33 9.35
C MET A 11 -18.95 2.65 9.95
N LEU A 12 -19.50 3.06 11.10
CA LEU A 12 -19.07 4.25 11.86
C LEU A 12 -17.64 4.13 12.37
N ILE A 13 -17.26 2.97 12.92
CA ILE A 13 -15.89 2.72 13.41
C ILE A 13 -14.89 2.85 12.26
N VAL A 14 -15.23 2.30 11.10
CA VAL A 14 -14.42 2.40 9.88
C VAL A 14 -14.25 3.86 9.43
N ILE A 15 -15.32 4.65 9.41
CA ILE A 15 -15.28 6.07 9.02
C ILE A 15 -14.51 6.92 10.03
N LEU A 16 -14.66 6.64 11.33
CA LEU A 16 -14.00 7.39 12.40
C LEU A 16 -12.51 7.08 12.53
N THR A 17 -12.12 5.81 12.34
CA THR A 17 -10.72 5.37 12.51
C THR A 17 -9.92 5.39 11.22
N ASN A 18 -10.57 5.51 10.05
CA ASN A 18 -9.95 5.38 8.73
C ASN A 18 -9.13 4.10 8.58
N CYS A 19 -9.48 3.01 9.28
CA CYS A 19 -8.74 1.75 9.27
C CYS A 19 -9.66 0.61 8.82
N SER A 20 -9.17 -0.22 7.91
CA SER A 20 -9.79 -1.49 7.53
C SER A 20 -9.07 -2.65 8.20
N VAL A 21 -9.84 -3.70 8.50
CA VAL A 21 -9.33 -4.98 8.99
C VAL A 21 -9.20 -5.92 7.80
N GLY A 22 -8.00 -6.42 7.56
CA GLY A 22 -7.73 -7.39 6.50
C GLY A 22 -6.63 -8.37 6.90
N LYS A 23 -6.00 -8.99 5.91
CA LYS A 23 -4.83 -9.85 6.17
C LYS A 23 -3.58 -9.00 6.39
N LYS A 24 -2.65 -9.47 7.21
CA LYS A 24 -1.36 -8.80 7.42
C LYS A 24 -0.55 -8.70 6.13
N GLU A 25 -0.65 -9.70 5.24
CA GLU A 25 -0.08 -9.63 3.89
C GLU A 25 -0.60 -8.42 3.10
N GLU A 26 -1.92 -8.21 3.07
CA GLU A 26 -2.57 -7.11 2.35
C GLU A 26 -2.16 -5.76 2.93
N ALA A 27 -2.16 -5.64 4.26
CA ALA A 27 -1.71 -4.45 4.95
C ALA A 27 -0.24 -4.13 4.63
N CYS A 28 0.62 -5.15 4.67
CA CYS A 28 2.04 -5.03 4.34
C CYS A 28 2.24 -4.55 2.89
N LYS A 29 1.53 -5.17 1.93
CA LYS A 29 1.55 -4.76 0.52
C LYS A 29 1.07 -3.31 0.35
N TYR A 30 0.00 -2.91 1.03
CA TYR A 30 -0.55 -1.56 0.95
C TYR A 30 0.46 -0.49 1.37
N TYR A 31 1.04 -0.61 2.57
CA TYR A 31 2.02 0.36 3.06
C TYR A 31 3.31 0.34 2.24
N LEU A 32 3.74 -0.85 1.82
CA LEU A 32 4.93 -1.00 0.99
C LEU A 32 4.76 -0.31 -0.38
N ASP A 33 3.61 -0.48 -1.02
CA ASP A 33 3.31 0.20 -2.29
C ASP A 33 3.19 1.72 -2.09
N ARG A 34 2.58 2.18 -1.00
CA ARG A 34 2.44 3.60 -0.71
C ARG A 34 3.80 4.29 -0.52
N ASP A 35 4.68 3.67 0.27
CA ASP A 35 5.90 4.33 0.74
C ASP A 35 7.09 4.13 -0.22
N TYR A 36 7.11 3.03 -1.00
CA TYR A 36 8.30 2.65 -1.77
C TYR A 36 8.10 2.44 -3.29
N LYS A 37 6.86 2.27 -3.79
CA LYS A 37 6.61 2.07 -5.24
C LYS A 37 7.14 3.21 -6.10
N PHE A 38 7.15 4.43 -5.55
CA PHE A 38 7.69 5.60 -6.22
C PHE A 38 9.16 5.41 -6.61
N TYR A 39 9.99 4.77 -5.78
CA TYR A 39 11.41 4.55 -6.09
C TYR A 39 11.58 3.64 -7.31
N CYS A 40 10.84 2.54 -7.43
CA CYS A 40 10.93 1.71 -8.64
C CYS A 40 10.42 2.42 -9.89
N LYS A 41 9.39 3.27 -9.77
CA LYS A 41 8.88 4.06 -10.90
C LYS A 41 9.85 5.16 -11.32
N ALA A 42 10.47 5.83 -10.36
CA ALA A 42 11.53 6.81 -10.59
C ALA A 42 12.79 6.16 -11.18
N LEU A 43 13.10 4.91 -10.81
CA LEU A 43 14.21 4.17 -11.39
C LEU A 43 13.98 3.95 -12.89
N ALA A 44 12.80 3.41 -13.25
CA ALA A 44 12.44 3.19 -14.64
C ALA A 44 12.55 4.48 -15.47
N PHE A 45 12.08 5.61 -14.91
CA PHE A 45 12.21 6.92 -15.55
C PHE A 45 13.69 7.33 -15.73
N SER A 46 14.50 7.20 -14.68
CA SER A 46 15.93 7.59 -14.69
C SER A 46 16.77 6.79 -15.68
N VAL A 47 16.42 5.52 -15.93
CA VAL A 47 17.07 4.66 -16.93
C VAL A 47 16.66 5.07 -18.34
N THR A 48 15.39 5.45 -18.56
CA THR A 48 14.93 5.91 -19.89
C THR A 48 15.48 7.27 -20.30
N THR A 49 15.86 8.12 -19.35
CA THR A 49 16.45 9.45 -19.60
C THR A 49 17.97 9.46 -19.51
N TYR A 50 18.62 8.29 -19.66
CA TYR A 50 20.06 8.14 -19.52
C TYR A 50 20.81 9.02 -20.53
N LYS A 51 21.49 10.06 -20.04
CA LYS A 51 22.49 10.84 -20.78
C LYS A 51 23.88 10.49 -20.24
N GLU A 52 24.85 10.43 -21.14
CA GLU A 52 26.23 10.02 -20.87
C GLU A 52 26.96 10.99 -19.91
N ASP A 53 26.62 12.28 -19.97
CA ASP A 53 27.10 13.32 -19.06
C ASP A 53 26.23 13.41 -17.79
N ARG A 54 26.55 12.60 -16.77
CA ARG A 54 25.90 12.69 -15.46
C ARG A 54 26.65 13.64 -14.53
N ASN A 55 25.94 14.62 -14.00
CA ASN A 55 26.41 15.38 -12.83
C ASN A 55 26.40 14.49 -11.57
N LEU A 56 27.30 14.75 -10.61
CA LEU A 56 27.41 14.02 -9.35
C LEU A 56 26.05 13.83 -8.64
N GLY A 57 25.20 14.87 -8.66
CA GLY A 57 23.86 14.82 -8.09
C GLY A 57 22.91 13.81 -8.77
N GLN A 58 23.05 13.59 -10.08
CA GLN A 58 22.26 12.59 -10.80
C GLN A 58 22.71 11.15 -10.48
N VAL A 59 24.01 10.94 -10.28
CA VAL A 59 24.56 9.63 -9.87
C VAL A 59 24.07 9.29 -8.45
N ILE A 60 24.16 10.24 -7.52
CA ILE A 60 23.69 10.05 -6.14
C ILE A 60 22.18 9.81 -6.11
N GLY A 61 21.39 10.61 -6.81
CA GLY A 61 19.93 10.43 -6.90
C GLY A 61 19.56 9.08 -7.50
N SER A 62 20.25 8.64 -8.55
CA SER A 62 20.01 7.32 -9.16
C SER A 62 20.30 6.19 -8.17
N ASN A 63 21.39 6.27 -7.41
CA ASN A 63 21.74 5.26 -6.39
C ASN A 63 20.70 5.19 -5.26
N ILE A 64 20.20 6.32 -4.76
CA ILE A 64 19.15 6.36 -3.73
C ILE A 64 17.89 5.65 -4.25
N VAL A 65 17.51 5.95 -5.48
CA VAL A 65 16.33 5.36 -6.13
C VAL A 65 16.52 3.85 -6.38
N LEU A 66 17.73 3.42 -6.74
CA LEU A 66 18.11 2.00 -6.90
C LEU A 66 18.01 1.23 -5.59
N VAL A 67 18.59 1.76 -4.52
CA VAL A 67 18.53 1.16 -3.16
C VAL A 67 17.09 1.14 -2.66
N GLY A 68 16.33 2.20 -2.90
CA GLY A 68 14.90 2.26 -2.55
C GLY A 68 14.08 1.17 -3.27
N CYS A 69 14.33 0.97 -4.56
CA CYS A 69 13.64 -0.08 -5.33
C CYS A 69 14.08 -1.50 -4.92
N ALA A 70 15.38 -1.71 -4.66
CA ALA A 70 15.87 -2.99 -4.15
C ALA A 70 15.25 -3.34 -2.78
N THR A 71 15.11 -2.33 -1.91
CA THR A 71 14.46 -2.46 -0.60
C THR A 71 12.98 -2.80 -0.76
N TYR A 72 12.27 -2.16 -1.69
CA TYR A 72 10.88 -2.50 -2.03
C TYR A 72 10.74 -3.97 -2.41
N LEU A 73 11.56 -4.46 -3.35
CA LEU A 73 11.48 -5.84 -3.83
C LEU A 73 11.80 -6.86 -2.72
N LYS A 74 12.76 -6.55 -1.85
CA LYS A 74 13.09 -7.41 -0.71
C LYS A 74 11.92 -7.50 0.27
N LYS A 75 11.40 -6.35 0.72
CA LYS A 75 10.26 -6.29 1.64
C LYS A 75 8.99 -6.87 1.05
N LYS A 76 8.80 -6.79 -0.28
CA LYS A 76 7.65 -7.39 -0.96
C LYS A 76 7.63 -8.91 -0.79
N LYS A 77 8.79 -9.57 -0.91
CA LYS A 77 8.92 -11.00 -0.63
C LYS A 77 8.69 -11.33 0.85
N GLU A 78 9.14 -10.47 1.75
CA GLU A 78 8.87 -10.64 3.19
C GLU A 78 7.37 -10.51 3.52
N CYS A 79 6.64 -9.63 2.84
CA CYS A 79 5.19 -9.51 2.98
C CYS A 79 4.46 -10.80 2.58
N GLU A 80 4.93 -11.48 1.52
CA GLU A 80 4.38 -12.75 0.99
C GLU A 80 4.79 -13.99 1.80
N SER A 81 5.47 -13.80 2.94
CA SER A 81 5.77 -14.89 3.87
C SER A 81 4.49 -15.53 4.41
N GLU A 82 4.51 -16.86 4.52
CA GLU A 82 3.39 -17.69 4.98
C GLU A 82 2.86 -17.27 6.36
N GLU A 83 3.74 -16.75 7.22
CA GLU A 83 3.38 -16.23 8.56
C GLU A 83 2.41 -15.05 8.49
N ASN A 84 2.51 -14.20 7.46
CA ASN A 84 1.63 -13.02 7.29
C ASN A 84 0.26 -13.38 6.70
N GLN A 85 0.07 -14.61 6.21
CA GLN A 85 -1.20 -15.06 5.65
C GLN A 85 -2.25 -15.31 6.74
N TYR A 86 -1.82 -15.70 7.94
CA TYR A 86 -2.68 -16.07 9.05
C TYR A 86 -2.84 -14.97 10.11
N LEU A 87 -2.00 -13.94 10.07
CA LEU A 87 -2.07 -12.84 11.00
C LEU A 87 -3.05 -11.77 10.50
N PRO A 88 -3.92 -11.23 11.38
CA PRO A 88 -4.72 -10.07 11.04
C PRO A 88 -3.84 -8.84 10.84
N GLY A 89 -4.20 -8.02 9.87
CA GLY A 89 -3.54 -6.76 9.53
C GLY A 89 -4.50 -5.59 9.56
N PHE A 90 -3.98 -4.41 9.87
CA PHE A 90 -4.72 -3.15 9.79
C PHE A 90 -4.04 -2.26 8.75
N TYR A 91 -4.82 -1.71 7.83
CA TYR A 91 -4.31 -0.69 6.91
C TYR A 91 -5.25 0.52 6.84
N GLY A 92 -4.66 1.69 6.67
CA GLY A 92 -5.41 2.93 6.59
C GLY A 92 -6.17 3.03 5.27
N MET A 93 -7.49 3.16 5.34
CA MET A 93 -8.31 3.47 4.18
C MET A 93 -8.22 4.96 3.86
N ASN A 94 -7.83 5.27 2.63
CA ASN A 94 -8.09 6.59 2.08
C ASN A 94 -9.58 6.66 1.72
N LEU A 95 -10.38 7.35 2.56
CA LEU A 95 -11.84 7.53 2.45
C LEU A 95 -12.38 7.78 1.03
N PHE A 96 -11.57 8.40 0.16
CA PHE A 96 -11.95 8.77 -1.20
C PHE A 96 -11.99 7.62 -2.22
N PHE A 97 -11.29 6.50 -2.00
CA PHE A 97 -11.09 5.48 -3.06
C PHE A 97 -11.77 4.13 -2.78
N GLU A 98 -12.10 3.81 -1.53
CA GLU A 98 -12.56 2.47 -1.12
C GLU A 98 -14.01 2.39 -0.63
N THR A 99 -14.69 3.53 -0.47
CA THR A 99 -16.13 3.56 -0.18
C THR A 99 -16.96 2.88 -1.28
N SER A 100 -16.50 2.90 -2.54
CA SER A 100 -17.13 2.19 -3.64
C SER A 100 -17.03 0.67 -3.53
N ASN A 101 -15.86 0.14 -3.18
CA ASN A 101 -15.61 -1.31 -3.12
C ASN A 101 -16.24 -1.98 -1.89
N PHE A 102 -16.29 -1.29 -0.75
CA PHE A 102 -16.94 -1.80 0.46
C PHE A 102 -18.47 -1.81 0.32
N LEU A 103 -19.06 -0.78 -0.30
CA LEU A 103 -20.49 -0.77 -0.64
C LEU A 103 -20.84 -1.88 -1.64
N ASP A 104 -20.02 -2.11 -2.67
CA ASP A 104 -20.25 -3.18 -3.65
C ASP A 104 -20.18 -4.60 -3.01
N ARG A 105 -19.32 -4.78 -1.99
CA ARG A 105 -19.22 -6.05 -1.25
C ARG A 105 -20.37 -6.27 -0.26
N ILE A 106 -20.95 -5.21 0.32
CA ILE A 106 -22.15 -5.30 1.18
C ILE A 106 -23.41 -5.50 0.34
N VAL A 107 -23.54 -4.82 -0.80
CA VAL A 107 -24.71 -4.93 -1.69
C VAL A 107 -24.82 -6.32 -2.34
N LYS A 108 -23.70 -7.04 -2.46
CA LYS A 108 -23.67 -8.43 -2.97
C LYS A 108 -23.82 -9.52 -1.92
N SER A 109 -23.82 -9.19 -0.63
CA SER A 109 -24.06 -10.15 0.47
C SER A 109 -25.53 -10.16 0.88
#